data_AF-A0A7J2LFY6-F1
#
_entry.id   AF-A0A7J2LFY6-F1
#
_cell.length_a   1.000
_cell.length_b   1.000
_cell.length_c   1.000
_cell.angle_alpha   90.00
_cell.angle_beta   90.00
_cell.angle_gamma   90.00
#
_symmetry.space_group_name_H-M   'P 1'
#
loop_
_entity.id
_entity.type
_entity.pdbx_description
1 polymer ?
#
loop_
_entity_poly.entity_id
_entity_poly.type
_entity_poly.pdbx_seq_one_letter_code
_entity_poly.pdbx_strand_id
1 'polypeptide(L)'
;MAEKEKELETLTKLRDHLAENLEAADRLALTYGLPVGRIHRLEPSVAQERGIRCVCTIKSDVLLEDEQTRWVCSLGNYLVAVDLKTLDFVALRITSVHREDVMAMAGGPATSLPPAPDASSLITPIRVEASPVMALPSSELQNGEGSPKVVNYVLDPQSPVFIPLRAYVLERLLGIPVDGVSLGVLSSGDRPLVVPKTGEAPRVKLKLKALYQHVLVVGTTGAGKTTAVKNLVYELVRNHGASVLAMDSTQEMLQMAFPSRAKPKNGLDLRRLVYGVDADRLRLKVVAPLTTNLVQREGLTSLTDLALLYLRLVFGPITRLHGLEVDPKIKPHKKSQTVDISLDGVDITLIPYAFQYNLLEDLEGFCRKLRQVNPFFTSQARASLTTVMRTLLNLEPEEQPTDMWGLFTALNLYYEDIRHTTKIHRETLNNIIRNVRNLAEWGIFGVELDGKEVGEAPMGLCIEGGVLTCVDLSILEDLEPQSAFLIHMLDKAFWWKRRSRQKARET
;
A
#
# COMPACT_ATOMS: atom_id res chain seq x y z
N MET A 1 -5.45 -6.89 69.28
CA MET A 1 -4.05 -6.42 69.39
C MET A 1 -3.20 -7.06 68.30
N ALA A 2 -3.05 -8.39 68.28
CA ALA A 2 -2.30 -9.11 67.24
C ALA A 2 -2.77 -8.84 65.78
N GLU A 3 -4.07 -8.65 65.56
CA GLU A 3 -4.63 -8.35 64.22
C GLU A 3 -4.30 -6.94 63.74
N LYS A 4 -4.29 -5.96 64.66
CA LYS A 4 -3.87 -4.56 64.38
C LYS A 4 -2.36 -4.45 64.16
N GLU A 5 -1.56 -5.24 64.87
CA GLU A 5 -0.11 -5.31 64.66
C GLU A 5 0.22 -5.92 63.29
N LYS A 6 -0.48 -6.99 62.89
CA LYS A 6 -0.34 -7.61 61.56
C LYS A 6 -0.77 -6.68 60.42
N GLU A 7 -1.83 -5.90 60.61
CA GLU A 7 -2.27 -4.88 59.67
C GLU A 7 -1.23 -3.75 59.52
N LEU A 8 -0.68 -3.26 60.64
CA LEU A 8 0.36 -2.23 60.64
C LEU A 8 1.66 -2.70 59.97
N GLU A 9 2.06 -3.96 60.20
CA GLU A 9 3.21 -4.57 59.54
C GLU A 9 2.99 -4.69 58.02
N THR A 10 1.77 -5.04 57.60
CA THR A 10 1.41 -5.14 56.18
C THR A 10 1.43 -3.76 55.49
N LEU A 11 0.88 -2.74 56.15
CA LEU A 11 0.92 -1.35 55.64
C LEU A 11 2.35 -0.80 55.53
N THR A 12 3.21 -1.16 56.49
CA THR A 12 4.63 -0.76 56.46
C THR A 12 5.34 -1.39 55.26
N LYS A 13 5.16 -2.70 55.04
CA LYS A 13 5.70 -3.40 53.87
C LYS A 13 5.18 -2.83 52.55
N LEU A 14 3.89 -2.51 52.48
CA LEU A 14 3.28 -1.90 51.29
C LEU A 14 3.86 -0.52 51.01
N ARG A 15 4.04 0.32 52.03
CA ARG A 15 4.64 1.65 51.88
C ARG A 15 6.06 1.56 51.35
N ASP A 16 6.87 0.68 51.92
CA ASP A 16 8.26 0.54 51.54
C ASP A 16 8.37 -0.01 50.09
N HIS A 17 7.50 -0.97 49.72
CA HIS A 17 7.39 -1.46 48.35
C HIS A 17 6.98 -0.35 47.35
N LEU A 18 5.99 0.48 47.68
CA LEU A 18 5.58 1.59 46.82
C LEU A 18 6.65 2.68 46.71
N ALA A 19 7.44 2.91 47.76
CA ALA A 19 8.56 3.85 47.73
C ALA A 19 9.67 3.34 46.78
N GLU A 20 9.99 2.05 46.84
CA GLU A 20 10.91 1.41 45.89
C GLU A 20 10.41 1.49 44.45
N ASN A 21 9.11 1.22 44.22
CA ASN A 21 8.51 1.34 42.90
C ASN A 21 8.50 2.77 42.38
N LEU A 22 8.34 3.78 43.25
CA LEU A 22 8.39 5.18 42.87
C LEU A 22 9.77 5.56 42.33
N GLU A 23 10.83 5.17 43.04
CA GLU A 23 12.20 5.37 42.56
C GLU A 23 12.48 4.58 41.27
N ALA A 24 12.02 3.34 41.18
CA ALA A 24 12.19 2.50 40.00
C ALA A 24 11.49 3.09 38.78
N ALA A 25 10.25 3.56 38.94
CA ALA A 25 9.46 4.20 37.88
C ALA A 25 10.11 5.49 37.39
N ASP A 26 10.64 6.32 38.30
CA ASP A 26 11.35 7.55 37.94
C ASP A 26 12.65 7.23 37.15
N ARG A 27 13.41 6.22 37.58
CA ARG A 27 14.59 5.74 36.83
C ARG A 27 14.21 5.25 35.43
N LEU A 28 13.13 4.48 35.30
CA LEU A 28 12.65 3.99 34.01
C LEU A 28 12.18 5.13 33.09
N ALA A 29 11.43 6.10 33.61
CA ALA A 29 10.98 7.27 32.85
C ALA A 29 12.16 8.11 32.34
N LEU A 30 13.21 8.30 33.13
CA LEU A 30 14.43 8.98 32.72
C LEU A 30 15.23 8.20 31.68
N THR A 31 15.21 6.87 31.74
CA THR A 31 15.95 6.01 30.81
C THR A 31 15.34 6.01 29.42
N TYR A 32 14.00 5.96 29.33
CA TYR A 32 13.28 5.81 28.06
C TYR A 32 12.69 7.11 27.51
N GLY A 33 12.80 8.21 28.25
CA GLY A 33 12.03 9.40 27.99
C GLY A 33 12.58 10.71 28.53
N LEU A 34 11.88 11.79 28.18
CA LEU A 34 11.97 13.10 28.78
C LEU A 34 10.81 13.23 29.78
N PRO A 35 11.04 13.12 31.10
CA PRO A 35 9.97 13.25 32.09
C PRO A 35 9.38 14.65 32.07
N VAL A 36 8.10 14.75 31.70
CA VAL A 36 7.39 16.02 31.55
C VAL A 36 6.39 16.25 32.69
N GLY A 37 6.00 15.21 33.43
CA GLY A 37 4.95 15.34 34.42
C GLY A 37 4.68 14.07 35.21
N ARG A 38 3.53 14.03 35.86
CA ARG A 38 3.01 12.87 36.61
C ARG A 38 1.49 12.76 36.44
N ILE A 39 0.95 11.57 36.67
CA ILE A 39 -0.50 11.40 36.85
C ILE A 39 -0.97 12.25 38.04
N HIS A 40 -2.05 13.00 37.83
CA HIS A 40 -2.54 14.01 38.77
C HIS A 40 -2.89 13.37 40.11
N ARG A 41 -2.46 14.01 41.21
CA ARG A 41 -2.66 13.47 42.56
C ARG A 41 -4.11 13.56 43.03
N LEU A 42 -4.76 14.68 42.74
CA LEU A 42 -6.10 15.00 43.26
C LEU A 42 -7.25 14.65 42.31
N GLU A 43 -6.97 14.46 41.02
CA GLU A 43 -7.99 14.12 40.04
C GLU A 43 -7.89 12.62 39.81
N PRO A 44 -8.97 11.86 40.03
CA PRO A 44 -8.89 10.42 39.98
C PRO A 44 -8.71 9.94 38.54
N SER A 45 -7.87 8.91 38.37
CA SER A 45 -7.95 8.03 37.20
C SER A 45 -9.27 7.25 37.28
N VAL A 46 -10.04 7.24 36.18
CA VAL A 46 -11.39 6.66 36.16
C VAL A 46 -11.50 5.63 35.05
N ALA A 47 -12.05 4.46 35.37
CA ALA A 47 -12.50 3.46 34.41
C ALA A 47 -14.03 3.47 34.34
N GLN A 48 -14.57 3.65 33.13
CA GLN A 48 -16.00 3.67 32.84
C GLN A 48 -16.29 2.81 31.60
N GLU A 49 -17.56 2.55 31.29
CA GLU A 49 -17.95 1.81 30.07
C GLU A 49 -17.39 2.45 28.78
N ARG A 50 -17.23 3.77 28.78
CA ARG A 50 -16.66 4.54 27.65
C ARG A 50 -15.13 4.44 27.56
N GLY A 51 -14.47 3.77 28.51
CA GLY A 51 -13.03 3.59 28.55
C GLY A 51 -12.38 4.13 29.82
N ILE A 52 -11.05 4.12 29.82
CA ILE A 52 -10.21 4.58 30.93
C ILE A 52 -9.68 5.98 30.59
N ARG A 53 -9.74 6.87 31.58
CA ARG A 53 -9.18 8.23 31.50
C ARG A 53 -8.29 8.51 32.70
N CYS A 54 -7.25 9.30 32.47
CA CYS A 54 -6.40 9.84 33.51
C CYS A 54 -6.03 11.29 33.17
N VAL A 55 -5.71 12.06 34.20
CA VAL A 55 -5.24 13.44 34.04
C VAL A 55 -3.78 13.48 34.40
N CYS A 56 -2.98 14.12 33.56
CA CYS A 56 -1.55 14.34 33.78
C CYS A 56 -1.30 15.80 34.15
N THR A 57 -0.50 16.02 35.19
CA THR A 57 0.05 17.33 35.52
C THR A 57 1.43 17.45 34.92
N ILE A 58 1.57 18.33 33.92
CA ILE A 58 2.82 18.60 33.22
C ILE A 58 3.50 19.79 33.87
N LYS A 59 4.81 19.68 34.09
CA LYS A 59 5.65 20.72 34.68
C LYS A 59 5.72 21.95 33.77
N SER A 60 5.85 23.13 34.39
CA SER A 60 5.89 24.41 33.67
C SER A 60 7.19 24.65 32.90
N ASP A 61 8.29 23.99 33.29
CA ASP A 61 9.60 24.07 32.62
C ASP A 61 9.56 23.51 31.18
N VAL A 62 8.61 22.62 30.88
CA VAL A 62 8.33 22.14 29.51
C VAL A 62 8.07 23.29 28.53
N LEU A 63 7.55 24.43 29.01
CA LEU A 63 7.30 25.63 28.20
C LEU A 63 8.57 26.32 27.68
N LEU A 64 9.72 26.03 28.27
CA LEU A 64 11.00 26.56 27.80
C LEU A 64 11.48 25.85 26.52
N GLU A 65 10.90 24.70 26.20
CA GLU A 65 11.31 23.82 25.12
C GLU A 65 10.18 23.71 24.09
N ASP A 66 10.34 24.42 22.96
CA ASP A 66 9.32 24.52 21.90
C ASP A 66 8.83 23.15 21.40
N GLU A 67 9.73 22.19 21.20
CA GLU A 67 9.39 20.85 20.71
C GLU A 67 8.56 20.06 21.72
N GLN A 68 8.92 20.14 23.00
CA GLN A 68 8.21 19.44 24.07
C GLN A 68 6.83 20.07 24.31
N THR A 69 6.77 21.40 24.30
CA THR A 69 5.51 22.14 24.40
C THR A 69 4.55 21.76 23.28
N ARG A 70 5.03 21.78 22.03
CA ARG A 70 4.21 21.38 20.88
C ARG A 70 3.77 19.92 20.99
N TRP A 71 4.62 19.03 21.49
CA TRP A 71 4.27 17.62 21.66
C TRP A 71 3.13 17.43 22.65
N VAL A 72 3.24 18.02 23.84
CA VAL A 72 2.27 17.87 24.94
C VAL A 72 0.95 18.58 24.63
N CYS A 73 1.00 19.70 23.90
CA CYS A 73 -0.18 20.50 23.56
C CYS A 73 -0.91 20.02 22.29
N SER A 74 -0.44 18.96 21.63
CA SER A 74 -1.07 18.45 20.40
C SER A 74 -1.98 17.26 20.68
N LEU A 75 -3.25 17.38 20.29
CA LEU A 75 -4.23 16.29 20.41
C LEU A 75 -3.80 15.07 19.58
N GLY A 76 -4.09 13.87 20.08
CA GLY A 76 -3.75 12.63 19.39
C GLY A 76 -2.27 12.22 19.46
N ASN A 77 -1.38 13.07 20.00
CA ASN A 77 -0.03 12.65 20.36
C ASN A 77 -0.05 11.64 21.52
N TYR A 78 1.11 11.03 21.77
CA TYR A 78 1.27 10.03 22.80
C TYR A 78 2.24 10.49 23.89
N LEU A 79 1.84 10.30 25.14
CA LEU A 79 2.73 10.27 26.30
C LEU A 79 2.91 8.82 26.73
N VAL A 80 3.90 8.57 27.58
CA VAL A 80 4.08 7.27 28.21
C VAL A 80 4.12 7.47 29.72
N ALA A 81 3.38 6.63 30.45
CA ALA A 81 3.48 6.55 31.90
C ALA A 81 4.19 5.26 32.31
N VAL A 82 4.92 5.30 33.43
CA VAL A 82 5.32 4.08 34.15
C VAL A 82 4.41 3.94 35.34
N ASP A 83 3.54 2.95 35.34
CA ASP A 83 2.58 2.78 36.41
C ASP A 83 3.26 2.31 37.70
N LEU A 84 2.95 2.95 38.84
CA LEU A 84 3.61 2.65 40.11
C LEU A 84 3.28 1.26 40.67
N LYS A 85 2.10 0.71 40.35
CA LYS A 85 1.65 -0.56 40.93
C LYS A 85 2.23 -1.76 40.19
N THR A 86 2.39 -1.66 38.88
CA THR A 86 2.89 -2.77 38.03
C THR A 86 4.27 -2.56 37.45
N LEU A 87 4.78 -1.32 37.42
CA LEU A 87 5.95 -0.91 36.64
C LEU A 87 5.78 -1.18 35.13
N ASP A 88 4.55 -1.26 34.64
CA ASP A 88 4.27 -1.33 33.22
C ASP A 88 4.47 0.03 32.57
N PHE A 89 5.02 0.01 31.35
CA PHE A 89 4.96 1.17 30.46
C PHE A 89 3.60 1.22 29.80
N VAL A 90 2.93 2.37 29.87
CA VAL A 90 1.57 2.55 29.38
C VAL A 90 1.52 3.70 28.38
N ALA A 91 1.09 3.41 27.15
CA ALA A 91 0.88 4.44 26.13
C ALA A 91 -0.40 5.24 26.44
N LEU A 92 -0.26 6.55 26.53
CA LEU A 92 -1.31 7.51 26.83
C LEU A 92 -1.60 8.37 25.60
N ARG A 93 -2.79 8.25 25.00
CA ARG A 93 -3.20 9.12 23.90
C ARG A 93 -3.81 10.40 24.44
N ILE A 94 -3.27 11.55 24.05
CA ILE A 94 -3.75 12.88 24.47
C ILE A 94 -5.14 13.14 23.87
N THR A 95 -6.14 13.36 24.74
CA THR A 95 -7.54 13.62 24.34
C THR A 95 -7.97 15.05 24.58
N SER A 96 -7.41 15.72 25.60
CA SER A 96 -7.61 17.16 25.82
C SER A 96 -6.36 17.79 26.46
N VAL A 97 -6.23 19.10 26.27
CA VAL A 97 -5.16 19.90 26.89
C VAL A 97 -5.79 21.17 27.43
N HIS A 98 -5.52 21.46 28.70
CA HIS A 98 -6.01 22.63 29.41
C HIS A 98 -4.83 23.47 29.88
N ARG A 99 -4.86 24.76 29.50
CA ARG A 99 -3.90 25.78 29.90
C ARG A 99 -4.69 26.92 30.55
N GLU A 100 -4.36 27.21 31.80
CA GLU A 100 -5.07 28.21 32.60
C GLU A 100 -4.06 29.18 33.22
N ASP A 101 -4.48 30.42 33.36
CA ASP A 101 -3.75 31.45 34.13
C ASP A 101 -3.90 31.20 35.64
N VAL A 102 -2.92 31.62 36.45
CA VAL A 102 -2.99 31.49 37.92
C VAL A 102 -4.29 32.08 38.49
N MET A 103 -4.76 33.23 38.00
CA MET A 103 -6.00 33.85 38.47
C MET A 103 -7.23 33.02 38.11
N ALA A 104 -7.24 32.39 36.94
CA ALA A 104 -8.31 31.50 36.52
C ALA A 104 -8.34 30.22 37.38
N MET A 105 -7.18 29.61 37.64
CA MET A 105 -7.06 28.45 38.53
C MET A 105 -7.51 28.75 39.96
N ALA A 106 -7.29 29.98 40.43
CA ALA A 106 -7.71 30.44 41.76
C ALA A 106 -9.21 30.79 41.83
N GLY A 107 -9.97 30.67 40.74
CA GLY A 107 -11.39 31.02 40.70
C GLY A 107 -11.64 32.53 40.76
N GLY A 108 -10.73 33.33 40.20
CA GLY A 108 -10.82 34.78 40.19
C GLY A 108 -12.13 35.28 39.55
N PRO A 109 -12.70 36.40 40.05
CA PRO A 109 -13.95 36.94 39.54
C PRO A 109 -13.78 37.41 38.08
N ALA A 110 -14.80 37.16 37.25
CA ALA A 110 -14.85 37.72 35.91
C ALA A 110 -15.03 39.25 36.01
N THR A 111 -13.94 40.00 35.83
CA THR A 111 -13.98 41.47 35.81
C THR A 111 -14.49 41.99 34.47
N SER A 112 -15.15 43.15 34.47
CA SER A 112 -15.63 43.82 33.24
C SER A 112 -14.51 44.42 32.40
N LEU A 113 -13.33 44.62 32.99
CA LEU A 113 -12.11 45.05 32.30
C LEU A 113 -11.20 43.84 32.06
N PRO A 114 -10.62 43.70 30.86
CA PRO A 114 -9.65 42.64 30.60
C PRO A 114 -8.42 42.86 31.50
N PRO A 115 -7.91 41.80 32.15
CA PRO A 115 -6.71 41.89 32.97
C PRO A 115 -5.50 42.32 32.12
N ALA A 116 -4.58 43.06 32.73
CA ALA A 116 -3.32 43.41 32.08
C ALA A 116 -2.50 42.13 31.81
N PRO A 117 -1.80 42.04 30.66
CA PRO A 117 -0.91 40.91 30.40
C PRO A 117 0.18 40.79 31.49
N ASP A 118 0.25 39.63 32.14
CA ASP A 118 1.27 39.30 33.13
C ASP A 118 1.93 37.97 32.73
N ALA A 119 3.25 37.97 32.58
CA ALA A 119 3.99 36.75 32.21
C ALA A 119 4.12 35.78 33.40
N SER A 120 4.12 36.29 34.63
CA SER A 120 4.32 35.47 35.83
C SER A 120 3.09 34.61 36.13
N SER A 121 1.90 35.10 35.80
CA SER A 121 0.62 34.37 35.92
C SER A 121 0.47 33.22 34.91
N LEU A 122 1.36 33.16 33.90
CA LEU A 122 1.41 32.07 32.92
C LEU A 122 2.32 30.90 33.35
N ILE A 123 3.02 30.98 34.49
CA ILE A 123 3.85 29.91 35.05
C ILE A 123 2.98 28.91 35.83
N THR A 124 1.99 28.33 35.14
CA THR A 124 1.11 27.27 35.67
C THR A 124 1.47 25.91 35.09
N PRO A 125 1.08 24.77 35.69
CA PRO A 125 1.24 23.46 35.05
C PRO A 125 0.25 23.30 33.88
N ILE A 126 0.60 22.51 32.87
CA ILE A 126 -0.33 22.13 31.80
C ILE A 126 -1.11 20.89 32.29
N ARG A 127 -2.44 20.91 32.17
CA ARG A 127 -3.28 19.74 32.48
C ARG A 127 -3.61 19.02 31.19
N VAL A 128 -3.31 17.74 31.13
CA VAL A 128 -3.54 16.92 29.93
C VAL A 128 -4.43 15.76 30.32
N GLU A 129 -5.61 15.66 29.71
CA GLU A 129 -6.40 14.44 29.80
C GLU A 129 -5.90 13.46 28.74
N ALA A 130 -5.67 12.22 29.16
CA ALA A 130 -5.20 11.17 28.27
C ALA A 130 -5.94 9.86 28.52
N SER A 131 -6.08 9.10 27.42
CA SER A 131 -6.65 7.76 27.43
C SER A 131 -5.54 6.71 27.37
N PRO A 132 -5.41 5.83 28.38
CA PRO A 132 -4.52 4.68 28.32
C PRO A 132 -4.95 3.71 27.22
N VAL A 133 -4.02 3.32 26.35
CA VAL A 133 -4.31 2.47 25.17
C VAL A 133 -3.79 1.05 25.37
N MET A 134 -2.48 0.94 25.54
CA MET A 134 -1.77 -0.34 25.64
C MET A 134 -0.72 -0.26 26.75
N ALA A 135 -0.48 -1.39 27.42
CA ALA A 135 0.56 -1.56 28.43
C ALA A 135 1.54 -2.66 28.03
N LEU A 136 2.80 -2.50 28.40
CA LEU A 136 3.84 -3.52 28.27
C LEU A 136 4.68 -3.54 29.56
N PRO A 137 4.93 -4.71 30.17
CA PRO A 137 5.81 -4.82 31.32
C PRO A 137 7.22 -4.28 31.05
N SER A 138 7.84 -3.67 32.06
CA SER A 138 9.18 -3.10 31.93
C SER A 138 10.24 -4.11 31.49
N SER A 139 10.17 -5.35 31.98
CA SER A 139 11.06 -6.44 31.57
C SER A 139 10.88 -6.82 30.09
N GLU A 140 9.65 -6.80 29.58
CA GLU A 140 9.32 -7.12 28.18
C GLU A 140 9.78 -6.01 27.22
N LEU A 141 9.68 -4.75 27.65
CA LEU A 141 10.23 -3.63 26.87
C LEU A 141 11.76 -3.67 26.81
N GLN A 142 12.42 -4.02 27.92
CA GLN A 142 13.89 -4.12 28.02
C GLN A 142 14.46 -5.26 27.18
N ASN A 143 13.84 -6.44 27.25
CA ASN A 143 14.33 -7.63 26.56
C ASN A 143 13.90 -7.67 25.08
N GLY A 144 12.98 -6.79 24.66
CA GLY A 144 12.44 -6.80 23.30
C GLY A 144 11.49 -7.98 23.01
N GLU A 145 11.15 -8.76 24.02
CA GLU A 145 10.24 -9.91 23.97
C GLU A 145 8.91 -9.54 24.62
N GLY A 146 7.79 -10.05 24.10
CA GLY A 146 6.47 -9.74 24.66
C GLY A 146 5.55 -8.97 23.73
N SER A 147 4.27 -8.96 24.07
CA SER A 147 3.21 -8.35 23.28
C SER A 147 2.40 -7.40 24.15
N PRO A 148 2.19 -6.15 23.72
CA PRO A 148 1.45 -5.19 24.52
C PRO A 148 0.01 -5.65 24.70
N LYS A 149 -0.55 -5.36 25.85
CA LYS A 149 -1.91 -5.73 26.25
C LYS A 149 -2.77 -4.48 26.36
N VAL A 150 -4.07 -4.62 26.06
CA VAL A 150 -5.02 -3.52 26.26
C VAL A 150 -5.07 -3.19 27.76
N VAL A 151 -5.01 -1.90 28.08
CA VAL A 151 -5.09 -1.44 29.47
C VAL A 151 -6.52 -1.66 29.98
N ASN A 152 -6.65 -2.42 31.07
CA ASN A 152 -7.92 -2.72 31.71
C ASN A 152 -7.95 -2.28 33.19
N TYR A 153 -7.00 -1.45 33.62
CA TYR A 153 -6.86 -0.95 34.98
C TYR A 153 -6.60 0.56 35.00
N VAL A 154 -6.92 1.22 36.12
CA VAL A 154 -6.63 2.64 36.32
C VAL A 154 -5.16 2.85 36.68
N LEU A 155 -4.57 3.95 36.20
CA LEU A 155 -3.20 4.31 36.53
C LEU A 155 -3.10 4.95 37.90
N ASP A 156 -2.07 4.58 38.64
CA ASP A 156 -1.87 5.10 40.00
C ASP A 156 -1.48 6.59 39.95
N PRO A 157 -2.06 7.44 40.81
CA PRO A 157 -1.65 8.83 40.94
C PRO A 157 -0.15 8.92 41.21
N GLN A 158 0.48 10.00 40.77
CA GLN A 158 1.93 10.24 40.88
C GLN A 158 2.83 9.36 39.98
N SER A 159 2.28 8.42 39.22
CA SER A 159 3.03 7.69 38.19
C SER A 159 3.72 8.68 37.24
N PRO A 160 5.05 8.57 36.98
CA PRO A 160 5.76 9.50 36.11
C PRO A 160 5.28 9.40 34.67
N VAL A 161 5.18 10.56 34.02
CA VAL A 161 4.74 10.72 32.64
C VAL A 161 5.85 11.39 31.84
N PHE A 162 6.18 10.83 30.68
CA PHE A 162 7.29 11.26 29.85
C PHE A 162 6.96 11.27 28.36
N ILE A 163 7.73 12.07 27.60
CA ILE A 163 7.80 11.99 26.14
C ILE A 163 8.85 10.94 25.78
N PRO A 164 8.56 9.94 24.95
CA PRO A 164 9.55 8.91 24.60
C PRO A 164 10.76 9.52 23.88
N LEU A 165 11.97 9.06 24.18
CA LEU A 165 13.21 9.53 23.52
C LEU A 165 13.44 8.90 22.14
N ARG A 166 12.89 7.71 21.92
CA ARG A 166 13.05 6.91 20.70
C ARG A 166 11.71 6.49 20.16
N ALA A 167 11.58 6.45 18.83
CA ALA A 167 10.36 6.00 18.17
C ALA A 167 9.99 4.55 18.54
N TYR A 168 11.01 3.71 18.74
CA TYR A 168 10.88 2.30 19.14
C TYR A 168 9.99 2.08 20.37
N VAL A 169 9.99 2.99 21.36
CA VAL A 169 9.17 2.83 22.57
C VAL A 169 7.68 2.81 22.22
N LEU A 170 7.25 3.74 21.35
CA LEU A 170 5.85 3.79 20.88
C LEU A 170 5.55 2.64 19.94
N GLU A 171 6.47 2.25 19.06
CA GLU A 171 6.29 1.10 18.17
C GLU A 171 6.00 -0.18 18.97
N ARG A 172 6.77 -0.40 20.04
CA ARG A 172 6.59 -1.55 20.94
C ARG A 172 5.29 -1.49 21.71
N LEU A 173 4.97 -0.34 22.33
CA LEU A 173 3.74 -0.19 23.11
C LEU A 173 2.48 -0.32 22.26
N LEU A 174 2.50 0.16 21.02
CA LEU A 174 1.37 0.08 20.09
C LEU A 174 1.31 -1.26 19.34
N GLY A 175 2.23 -2.18 19.62
CA GLY A 175 2.25 -3.52 19.02
C GLY A 175 2.62 -3.52 17.54
N ILE A 176 3.28 -2.45 17.10
CA ILE A 176 3.77 -2.35 15.73
C ILE A 176 4.88 -3.40 15.54
N PRO A 177 4.79 -4.26 14.52
CA PRO A 177 5.82 -5.26 14.24
C PRO A 177 7.20 -4.63 14.00
N VAL A 178 8.25 -5.22 14.58
CA VAL A 178 9.64 -4.82 14.33
C VAL A 178 9.99 -5.02 12.85
N ASP A 179 9.65 -6.20 12.32
CA ASP A 179 9.84 -6.58 10.93
C ASP A 179 8.51 -6.60 10.18
N GLY A 180 8.53 -6.10 8.95
CA GLY A 180 7.35 -6.04 8.12
C GLY A 180 7.44 -4.99 7.04
N VAL A 181 6.32 -4.79 6.37
CA VAL A 181 6.10 -3.84 5.28
C VAL A 181 5.69 -2.51 5.88
N SER A 182 6.52 -1.49 5.71
CA SER A 182 6.25 -0.13 6.17
C SER A 182 5.12 0.53 5.36
N LEU A 183 4.07 0.98 6.04
CA LEU A 183 2.95 1.71 5.44
C LEU A 183 3.13 3.23 5.53
N GLY A 184 3.87 3.70 6.53
CA GLY A 184 4.03 5.12 6.81
C GLY A 184 4.55 5.34 8.22
N VAL A 185 4.29 6.52 8.77
CA VAL A 185 4.60 6.90 10.16
C VAL A 185 3.33 7.31 10.88
N LEU A 186 3.33 7.20 12.22
CA LEU A 186 2.24 7.77 13.02
C LEU A 186 2.16 9.28 12.78
N SER A 187 0.95 9.81 12.78
CA SER A 187 0.68 11.23 12.61
C SER A 187 -0.31 11.75 13.66
N SER A 188 -0.20 13.03 13.96
CA SER A 188 -1.24 13.81 14.63
C SER A 188 -1.76 14.85 13.64
N GLY A 189 -3.04 14.75 13.29
CA GLY A 189 -3.62 15.52 12.19
C GLY A 189 -2.89 15.24 10.88
N ASP A 190 -2.41 16.31 10.24
CA ASP A 190 -1.68 16.30 8.97
C ASP A 190 -0.15 16.21 9.15
N ARG A 191 0.36 16.15 10.39
CA ARG A 191 1.80 16.16 10.67
C ARG A 191 2.29 14.81 11.20
N PRO A 192 3.44 14.32 10.70
CA PRO A 192 4.07 13.14 11.27
C PRO A 192 4.47 13.37 12.73
N LEU A 193 4.34 12.33 13.53
CA LEU A 193 4.72 12.32 14.94
C LEU A 193 6.24 12.13 15.03
N VAL A 194 6.96 13.25 15.07
CA VAL A 194 8.44 13.27 15.11
C VAL A 194 8.89 13.45 16.55
N VAL A 195 9.60 12.44 17.07
CA VAL A 195 10.13 12.40 18.43
C VAL A 195 11.13 13.54 18.64
N PRO A 196 10.95 14.37 19.69
CA PRO A 196 11.86 15.47 20.00
C PRO A 196 13.31 15.00 20.16
N LYS A 197 14.28 15.86 19.85
CA LYS A 197 15.74 15.60 19.89
C LYS A 197 16.30 14.57 18.90
N THR A 198 15.59 13.47 18.61
CA THR A 198 16.11 12.41 17.71
C THR A 198 15.66 12.58 16.27
N GLY A 199 14.53 13.26 16.04
CA GLY A 199 13.96 13.40 14.70
C GLY A 199 13.40 12.08 14.14
N GLU A 200 13.32 11.02 14.95
CA GLU A 200 12.73 9.74 14.57
C GLU A 200 11.19 9.84 14.55
N ALA A 201 10.53 9.01 13.75
CA ALA A 201 9.07 8.89 13.76
C ALA A 201 8.68 7.41 13.85
N PRO A 202 7.70 7.03 14.71
CA PRO A 202 7.25 5.64 14.80
C PRO A 202 6.71 5.16 13.45
N ARG A 203 7.37 4.15 12.88
CA ARG A 203 7.04 3.60 11.56
C ARG A 203 5.94 2.56 11.71
N VAL A 204 4.80 2.80 11.08
CA VAL A 204 3.69 1.85 11.05
C VAL A 204 4.01 0.75 10.05
N LYS A 205 4.13 -0.49 10.55
CA LYS A 205 4.43 -1.67 9.73
C LYS A 205 3.33 -2.72 9.81
N LEU A 206 3.18 -3.51 8.75
CA LEU A 206 2.39 -4.74 8.75
C LEU A 206 3.30 -5.95 8.61
N LYS A 207 2.97 -7.03 9.33
CA LYS A 207 3.63 -8.33 9.08
C LYS A 207 3.40 -8.73 7.63
N LEU A 208 4.46 -9.14 6.92
CA LEU A 208 4.37 -9.53 5.51
C LEU A 208 3.30 -10.61 5.26
N LYS A 209 3.14 -11.55 6.21
CA LYS A 209 2.13 -12.61 6.16
C LYS A 209 0.69 -12.09 6.12
N ALA A 210 0.42 -10.89 6.64
CA ALA A 210 -0.91 -10.27 6.58
C ALA A 210 -1.33 -9.95 5.13
N LEU A 211 -0.36 -9.63 4.26
CA LEU A 211 -0.63 -9.35 2.84
C LEU A 211 -1.07 -10.60 2.05
N TYR A 212 -0.96 -11.80 2.62
CA TYR A 212 -1.46 -13.03 1.99
C TYR A 212 -2.98 -13.21 2.12
N GLN A 213 -3.66 -12.41 2.95
CA GLN A 213 -5.11 -12.52 3.19
C GLN A 213 -5.96 -11.62 2.27
N HIS A 214 -5.35 -11.06 1.20
CA HIS A 214 -5.90 -10.00 0.35
C HIS A 214 -6.12 -8.67 1.10
N VAL A 215 -5.92 -7.56 0.39
CA VAL A 215 -6.03 -6.20 0.95
C VAL A 215 -6.98 -5.39 0.08
N LEU A 216 -7.96 -4.76 0.71
CA LEU A 216 -8.87 -3.81 0.08
C LEU A 216 -8.50 -2.39 0.53
N VAL A 217 -8.18 -1.52 -0.42
CA VAL A 217 -7.88 -0.10 -0.16
C VAL A 217 -9.06 0.75 -0.62
N VAL A 218 -9.74 1.41 0.32
CA VAL A 218 -10.91 2.27 0.06
C VAL A 218 -10.62 3.73 0.39
N GLY A 219 -11.35 4.64 -0.26
CA GLY A 219 -11.23 6.08 -0.05
C GLY A 219 -11.94 6.87 -1.14
N THR A 220 -12.27 8.12 -0.88
CA THR A 220 -12.86 9.03 -1.88
C THR A 220 -11.80 9.47 -2.91
N THR A 221 -12.23 10.09 -4.01
CA THR A 221 -11.30 10.70 -4.97
C THR A 221 -10.51 11.81 -4.28
N GLY A 222 -9.20 11.87 -4.52
CA GLY A 222 -8.30 12.81 -3.84
C GLY A 222 -7.86 12.40 -2.42
N ALA A 223 -8.40 11.31 -1.85
CA ALA A 223 -8.00 10.83 -0.51
C ALA A 223 -6.62 10.15 -0.46
N GLY A 224 -5.91 10.04 -1.59
CA GLY A 224 -4.56 9.45 -1.63
C GLY A 224 -4.50 7.93 -1.82
N LYS A 225 -5.56 7.28 -2.34
CA LYS A 225 -5.55 5.82 -2.63
C LYS A 225 -4.36 5.40 -3.50
N THR A 226 -4.17 6.03 -4.65
CA THR A 226 -3.05 5.72 -5.55
C THR A 226 -1.71 5.94 -4.85
N THR A 227 -1.55 7.04 -4.10
CA THR A 227 -0.33 7.33 -3.35
C THR A 227 -0.01 6.22 -2.33
N ALA A 228 -1.02 5.77 -1.58
CA ALA A 228 -0.87 4.66 -0.63
C ALA A 228 -0.46 3.36 -1.33
N VAL A 229 -1.05 3.05 -2.49
CA VAL A 229 -0.69 1.86 -3.29
C VAL A 229 0.73 1.98 -3.84
N LYS A 230 1.12 3.13 -4.41
CA LYS A 230 2.49 3.37 -4.89
C LYS A 230 3.52 3.18 -3.77
N ASN A 231 3.25 3.74 -2.60
CA ASN A 231 4.09 3.60 -1.42
C ASN A 231 4.24 2.15 -0.94
N LEU A 232 3.14 1.38 -0.98
CA LEU A 232 3.17 -0.06 -0.67
C LEU A 232 3.96 -0.85 -1.72
N VAL A 233 3.75 -0.57 -3.01
CA VAL A 233 4.49 -1.19 -4.12
C VAL A 233 5.98 -0.90 -3.98
N TYR A 234 6.34 0.35 -3.67
CA TYR A 234 7.73 0.74 -3.46
C TYR A 234 8.37 -0.06 -2.32
N GLU A 235 7.73 -0.12 -1.15
CA GLU A 235 8.22 -0.89 0.00
C GLU A 235 8.42 -2.37 -0.36
N LEU A 236 7.44 -2.98 -1.03
CA LEU A 236 7.51 -4.39 -1.42
C LEU A 236 8.63 -4.66 -2.42
N VAL A 237 8.74 -3.86 -3.47
CA VAL A 237 9.71 -4.06 -4.54
C VAL A 237 11.13 -3.74 -4.06
N ARG A 238 11.32 -2.58 -3.42
CA ARG A 238 12.64 -2.08 -3.06
C ARG A 238 13.20 -2.73 -1.80
N ASN A 239 12.41 -2.77 -0.72
CA ASN A 239 12.89 -3.16 0.61
C ASN A 239 12.68 -4.65 0.90
N HIS A 240 11.74 -5.31 0.20
CA HIS A 240 11.51 -6.74 0.34
C HIS A 240 11.89 -7.57 -0.91
N GLY A 241 12.37 -6.93 -1.98
CA GLY A 241 12.74 -7.62 -3.22
C GLY A 241 11.57 -8.37 -3.87
N ALA A 242 10.32 -7.98 -3.56
CA ALA A 242 9.14 -8.64 -4.06
C ALA A 242 8.94 -8.36 -5.54
N SER A 243 8.33 -9.30 -6.24
CA SER A 243 7.82 -9.08 -7.60
C SER A 243 6.40 -8.52 -7.53
N VAL A 244 6.15 -7.37 -8.15
CA VAL A 244 4.81 -6.77 -8.22
C VAL A 244 4.34 -6.74 -9.66
N LEU A 245 3.16 -7.32 -9.91
CA LEU A 245 2.43 -7.21 -11.17
C LEU A 245 1.22 -6.29 -10.95
N ALA A 246 1.26 -5.09 -11.50
CA ALA A 246 0.22 -4.08 -11.39
C ALA A 246 -0.63 -4.06 -12.66
N MET A 247 -1.95 -4.17 -12.53
CA MET A 247 -2.90 -3.95 -13.62
C MET A 247 -3.28 -2.47 -13.61
N ASP A 248 -2.82 -1.70 -14.59
CA ASP A 248 -2.90 -0.25 -14.56
C ASP A 248 -3.67 0.29 -15.77
N SER A 249 -4.87 0.84 -15.52
CA SER A 249 -5.70 1.48 -16.55
C SER A 249 -5.52 3.00 -16.62
N THR A 250 -4.79 3.61 -15.67
CA THR A 250 -4.61 5.06 -15.56
C THR A 250 -3.18 5.52 -15.81
N GLN A 251 -2.25 4.59 -16.04
CA GLN A 251 -0.82 4.83 -16.24
C GLN A 251 -0.13 5.49 -15.04
N GLU A 252 -0.77 5.49 -13.86
CA GLU A 252 -0.22 6.12 -12.67
C GLU A 252 0.99 5.35 -12.14
N MET A 253 1.02 4.02 -12.25
CA MET A 253 2.12 3.18 -11.75
C MET A 253 3.38 3.29 -12.61
N LEU A 254 3.23 3.61 -13.90
CA LEU A 254 4.36 3.83 -14.81
C LEU A 254 5.28 4.98 -14.33
N GLN A 255 4.71 5.96 -13.63
CA GLN A 255 5.47 7.09 -13.05
C GLN A 255 6.48 6.65 -11.98
N MET A 256 6.31 5.46 -11.38
CA MET A 256 7.23 4.96 -10.33
C MET A 256 8.63 4.60 -10.83
N ALA A 257 8.82 4.54 -12.16
CA ALA A 257 10.14 4.41 -12.75
C ALA A 257 10.97 5.70 -12.61
N PHE A 258 10.31 6.85 -12.44
CA PHE A 258 10.93 8.16 -12.45
C PHE A 258 11.15 8.69 -11.03
N PRO A 259 12.27 9.39 -10.78
CA PRO A 259 12.56 9.93 -9.47
C PRO A 259 11.59 11.07 -9.12
N SER A 260 11.10 11.04 -7.88
CA SER A 260 10.36 12.16 -7.32
C SER A 260 11.32 13.33 -7.04
N ARG A 261 11.12 14.46 -7.73
CA ARG A 261 11.94 15.68 -7.57
C ARG A 261 11.29 16.73 -6.64
N ALA A 262 10.20 16.38 -5.96
CA ALA A 262 9.56 17.30 -5.03
C ALA A 262 10.50 17.54 -3.84
N LYS A 263 11.11 18.74 -3.79
CA LYS A 263 11.87 19.16 -2.61
C LYS A 263 10.91 19.27 -1.43
N PRO A 264 11.23 18.70 -0.26
CA PRO A 264 10.37 18.82 0.91
C PRO A 264 10.21 20.30 1.27
N LYS A 265 8.98 20.81 1.21
CA LYS A 265 8.68 22.24 1.46
C LYS A 265 9.09 22.72 2.85
N ASN A 266 9.23 21.79 3.81
CA ASN A 266 9.49 22.08 5.22
C ASN A 266 10.77 21.40 5.75
N GLY A 267 11.68 20.95 4.88
CA GLY A 267 12.92 20.23 5.28
C GLY A 267 12.71 18.81 5.84
N LEU A 268 11.48 18.46 6.25
CA LEU A 268 11.13 17.12 6.71
C LEU A 268 10.88 16.20 5.51
N ASP A 269 11.79 15.25 5.31
CA ASP A 269 11.66 14.25 4.26
C ASP A 269 10.94 13.00 4.79
N LEU A 270 9.62 12.93 4.53
CA LEU A 270 8.81 11.77 4.86
C LEU A 270 9.35 10.48 4.22
N ARG A 271 9.96 10.55 3.04
CA ARG A 271 10.54 9.37 2.38
C ARG A 271 11.69 8.82 3.21
N ARG A 272 12.58 9.69 3.67
CA ARG A 272 13.68 9.30 4.56
C ARG A 272 13.16 8.75 5.89
N LEU A 273 12.11 9.35 6.45
CA LEU A 273 11.50 8.88 7.70
C LEU A 273 10.89 7.49 7.57
N VAL A 274 10.16 7.23 6.48
CA VAL A 274 9.46 5.94 6.26
C VAL A 274 10.44 4.86 5.76
N TYR A 275 11.22 5.18 4.72
CA TYR A 275 11.99 4.22 3.94
C TYR A 275 13.51 4.29 4.15
N GLY A 276 14.02 5.34 4.79
CA GLY A 276 15.47 5.51 5.01
C GLY A 276 16.27 5.80 3.73
N VAL A 277 15.64 6.29 2.67
CA VAL A 277 16.27 6.55 1.36
C VAL A 277 15.94 7.96 0.85
N ASP A 278 16.90 8.59 0.17
CA ASP A 278 16.78 9.97 -0.34
C ASP A 278 16.23 10.03 -1.79
N ALA A 279 16.45 8.99 -2.60
CA ALA A 279 15.96 8.91 -3.96
C ALA A 279 15.50 7.48 -4.29
N ASP A 280 14.34 7.40 -4.93
CA ASP A 280 13.72 6.16 -5.35
C ASP A 280 13.40 6.15 -6.83
N ARG A 281 13.86 5.08 -7.49
CA ARG A 281 13.33 4.65 -8.77
C ARG A 281 13.20 3.14 -8.73
N LEU A 282 12.15 2.62 -9.33
CA LEU A 282 11.99 1.20 -9.53
C LEU A 282 12.41 0.83 -10.94
N ARG A 283 13.04 -0.33 -11.08
CA ARG A 283 13.14 -0.97 -12.41
C ARG A 283 11.73 -1.31 -12.85
N LEU A 284 11.38 -0.93 -14.06
CA LEU A 284 10.03 -1.07 -14.60
C LEU A 284 10.02 -2.00 -15.80
N LYS A 285 9.07 -2.94 -15.80
CA LYS A 285 8.65 -3.65 -17.01
C LYS A 285 7.25 -3.21 -17.37
N VAL A 286 6.97 -3.04 -18.65
CA VAL A 286 5.63 -2.70 -19.14
C VAL A 286 5.17 -3.79 -20.08
N VAL A 287 4.09 -4.47 -19.73
CA VAL A 287 3.37 -5.35 -20.63
C VAL A 287 2.41 -4.48 -21.43
N ALA A 288 2.68 -4.34 -22.72
CA ALA A 288 1.94 -3.49 -23.65
C ALA A 288 1.02 -4.35 -24.52
N PRO A 289 -0.29 -4.44 -24.22
CA PRO A 289 -1.23 -5.15 -25.07
C PRO A 289 -1.33 -4.43 -26.41
N LEU A 290 -0.91 -5.08 -27.49
CA LEU A 290 -0.94 -4.50 -28.83
C LEU A 290 -2.22 -4.87 -29.55
N THR A 291 -2.72 -3.93 -30.36
CA THR A 291 -3.88 -4.15 -31.21
C THR A 291 -3.54 -3.80 -32.65
N THR A 292 -4.16 -4.49 -33.61
CA THR A 292 -4.05 -4.19 -35.05
C THR A 292 -4.44 -2.73 -35.33
N ASN A 293 -5.48 -2.23 -34.67
CA ASN A 293 -5.91 -0.83 -34.77
C ASN A 293 -4.81 0.15 -34.34
N LEU A 294 -4.13 -0.10 -33.22
CA LEU A 294 -3.03 0.74 -32.77
C LEU A 294 -1.85 0.70 -33.76
N VAL A 295 -1.49 -0.50 -34.21
CA VAL A 295 -0.40 -0.73 -35.17
C VAL A 295 -0.66 0.02 -36.48
N GLN A 296 -1.88 -0.07 -37.02
CA GLN A 296 -2.27 0.62 -38.24
C GLN A 296 -2.36 2.14 -38.06
N ARG A 297 -2.98 2.60 -36.96
CA ARG A 297 -3.16 4.04 -36.66
C ARG A 297 -1.83 4.77 -36.52
N GLU A 298 -0.87 4.14 -35.83
CA GLU A 298 0.43 4.74 -35.54
C GLU A 298 1.54 4.31 -36.52
N GLY A 299 1.24 3.41 -37.46
CA GLY A 299 2.21 2.92 -38.45
C GLY A 299 3.36 2.13 -37.83
N LEU A 300 3.08 1.30 -36.82
CA LEU A 300 4.12 0.53 -36.11
C LEU A 300 4.60 -0.65 -36.95
N THR A 301 5.89 -0.68 -37.29
CA THR A 301 6.48 -1.78 -38.07
C THR A 301 7.50 -2.59 -37.28
N SER A 302 8.07 -2.00 -36.23
CA SER A 302 9.16 -2.57 -35.46
C SER A 302 9.01 -2.38 -33.94
N LEU A 303 9.79 -3.14 -33.17
CA LEU A 303 9.90 -2.93 -31.72
C LEU A 303 10.43 -1.53 -31.36
N THR A 304 11.25 -0.95 -32.24
CA THR A 304 11.76 0.41 -32.08
C THR A 304 10.64 1.44 -32.21
N ASP A 305 9.72 1.26 -33.16
CA ASP A 305 8.57 2.16 -33.35
C ASP A 305 7.67 2.14 -32.12
N LEU A 306 7.44 0.96 -31.53
CA LEU A 306 6.70 0.83 -30.28
C LEU A 306 7.37 1.58 -29.12
N ALA A 307 8.70 1.47 -29.00
CA ALA A 307 9.45 2.22 -27.98
C ALA A 307 9.33 3.73 -28.18
N LEU A 308 9.44 4.21 -29.42
CA LEU A 308 9.28 5.63 -29.77
C LEU A 308 7.85 6.11 -29.50
N LEU A 309 6.84 5.28 -29.75
CA LEU A 309 5.44 5.60 -29.42
C LEU A 309 5.26 5.80 -27.91
N TYR A 310 5.76 4.86 -27.10
CA TYR A 310 5.71 4.97 -25.63
C TYR A 310 6.48 6.19 -25.12
N LEU A 311 7.65 6.46 -25.68
CA LEU A 311 8.43 7.66 -25.38
C LEU A 311 7.67 8.94 -25.70
N ARG A 312 6.94 8.98 -26.81
CA ARG A 312 6.17 10.17 -27.22
C ARG A 312 4.92 10.38 -26.38
N LEU A 313 4.13 9.31 -26.18
CA LEU A 313 2.79 9.42 -25.62
C LEU A 313 2.74 9.24 -24.10
N VAL A 314 3.60 8.40 -23.52
CA VAL A 314 3.52 8.00 -22.12
C VAL A 314 4.67 8.60 -21.32
N PHE A 315 5.91 8.29 -21.69
CA PHE A 315 7.07 8.72 -20.91
C PHE A 315 7.46 10.17 -21.18
N GLY A 316 7.23 10.70 -22.38
CA GLY A 316 7.57 12.08 -22.75
C GLY A 316 6.84 13.15 -21.94
N PRO A 317 5.53 13.03 -21.68
CA PRO A 317 4.84 13.89 -20.72
C PRO A 317 5.44 13.78 -19.30
N ILE A 318 5.78 12.57 -18.84
CA ILE A 318 6.36 12.34 -17.52
C ILE A 318 7.76 12.95 -17.42
N THR A 319 8.64 12.72 -18.39
CA THR A 319 9.99 13.29 -18.40
C THR A 319 9.96 14.82 -18.40
N ARG A 320 9.08 15.43 -19.19
CA ARG A 320 8.86 16.90 -19.18
C ARG A 320 8.38 17.40 -17.82
N LEU A 321 7.42 16.72 -17.19
CA LEU A 321 6.95 17.06 -15.85
C LEU A 321 8.09 17.04 -14.82
N HIS A 322 9.01 16.10 -14.97
CA HIS A 322 10.17 15.95 -14.10
C HIS A 322 11.38 16.82 -14.54
N GLY A 323 11.29 17.59 -15.64
CA GLY A 323 12.42 18.37 -16.17
C GLY A 323 13.61 17.49 -16.57
N LEU A 324 13.34 16.33 -17.17
CA LEU A 324 14.32 15.41 -17.73
C LEU A 324 14.42 15.67 -19.23
N GLU A 325 15.52 16.30 -19.66
CA GLU A 325 15.89 16.43 -21.07
C GLU A 325 16.99 15.41 -21.37
N VAL A 326 16.62 14.31 -22.04
CA VAL A 326 17.54 13.19 -22.25
C VAL A 326 17.24 12.54 -23.59
N ASP A 327 18.31 12.16 -24.28
CA ASP A 327 18.25 11.31 -25.46
C ASP A 327 18.07 9.84 -25.05
N PRO A 328 16.92 9.20 -25.33
CA PRO A 328 16.65 7.82 -24.95
C PRO A 328 17.57 6.84 -25.67
N LYS A 329 18.13 5.87 -24.94
CA LYS A 329 18.79 4.70 -25.54
C LYS A 329 17.77 3.58 -25.69
N ILE A 330 17.52 3.17 -26.94
CA ILE A 330 16.58 2.09 -27.28
C ILE A 330 17.37 0.87 -27.74
N LYS A 331 17.09 -0.30 -27.14
CA LYS A 331 17.74 -1.57 -27.48
C LYS A 331 16.70 -2.68 -27.69
N PRO A 332 16.36 -3.01 -28.95
CA PRO A 332 15.43 -4.11 -29.25
C PRO A 332 16.10 -5.48 -29.13
N HIS A 333 15.36 -6.46 -28.63
CA HIS A 333 15.80 -7.85 -28.43
C HIS A 333 14.90 -8.80 -29.23
N LYS A 334 15.31 -9.11 -30.47
CA LYS A 334 14.51 -9.92 -31.40
C LYS A 334 14.17 -11.34 -30.92
N LYS A 335 15.00 -11.94 -30.05
CA LYS A 335 14.77 -13.30 -29.54
C LYS A 335 13.68 -13.35 -28.48
N SER A 336 13.66 -12.39 -27.57
CA SER A 336 12.64 -12.27 -26.52
C SER A 336 11.43 -11.45 -26.94
N GLN A 337 11.46 -10.83 -28.15
CA GLN A 337 10.48 -9.86 -28.61
C GLN A 337 10.27 -8.70 -27.62
N THR A 338 11.33 -8.22 -26.97
CA THR A 338 11.25 -7.11 -26.00
C THR A 338 12.09 -5.92 -26.47
N VAL A 339 11.85 -4.74 -25.89
CA VAL A 339 12.70 -3.56 -26.13
C VAL A 339 13.02 -2.86 -24.83
N ASP A 340 14.31 -2.62 -24.59
CA ASP A 340 14.77 -1.86 -23.42
C ASP A 340 14.92 -0.38 -23.79
N ILE A 341 14.49 0.48 -22.87
CA ILE A 341 14.57 1.93 -22.94
C ILE A 341 15.32 2.40 -21.70
N SER A 342 16.41 3.15 -21.89
CA SER A 342 17.16 3.77 -20.79
C SER A 342 17.17 5.28 -20.91
N LEU A 343 16.80 5.96 -19.82
CA LEU A 343 16.56 7.41 -19.72
C LEU A 343 17.10 7.95 -18.38
N ASP A 344 18.25 8.62 -18.34
CA ASP A 344 18.82 9.22 -17.11
C ASP A 344 18.79 8.25 -15.89
N GLY A 345 19.20 7.01 -16.15
CA GLY A 345 19.22 5.89 -15.20
C GLY A 345 17.85 5.31 -14.82
N VAL A 346 16.78 5.72 -15.48
CA VAL A 346 15.52 4.99 -15.53
C VAL A 346 15.65 3.88 -16.58
N ASP A 347 15.51 2.63 -16.15
CA ASP A 347 15.57 1.46 -17.03
C ASP A 347 14.18 0.82 -17.13
N ILE A 348 13.66 0.78 -18.35
CA ILE A 348 12.34 0.28 -18.68
C ILE A 348 12.47 -0.83 -19.73
N THR A 349 11.81 -1.96 -19.52
CA THR A 349 11.65 -2.98 -20.57
C THR A 349 10.20 -3.01 -21.02
N LEU A 350 9.95 -2.74 -22.30
CA LEU A 350 8.63 -2.97 -22.91
C LEU A 350 8.54 -4.42 -23.40
N ILE A 351 7.40 -5.03 -23.09
CA ILE A 351 7.02 -6.40 -23.44
C ILE A 351 5.73 -6.28 -24.26
N PRO A 352 5.83 -6.20 -25.60
CA PRO A 352 4.69 -6.35 -26.48
C PRO A 352 3.93 -7.64 -26.16
N TYR A 353 2.60 -7.56 -26.18
CA TYR A 353 1.75 -8.69 -25.84
C TYR A 353 0.54 -8.74 -26.76
N ALA A 354 0.36 -9.84 -27.45
CA ALA A 354 -0.81 -10.11 -28.28
C ALA A 354 -1.14 -11.60 -28.25
N PHE A 355 -2.27 -11.99 -28.83
CA PHE A 355 -2.64 -13.38 -28.98
C PHE A 355 -2.34 -13.85 -30.40
N GLN A 356 -1.78 -15.05 -30.50
CA GLN A 356 -1.52 -15.63 -31.81
C GLN A 356 -2.82 -16.10 -32.45
N TYR A 357 -2.94 -15.87 -33.75
CA TYR A 357 -3.98 -16.40 -34.60
C TYR A 357 -3.46 -17.64 -35.31
N ASN A 358 -3.82 -18.81 -34.78
CA ASN A 358 -3.34 -20.11 -35.27
C ASN A 358 -4.49 -21.07 -35.56
N LEU A 359 -5.65 -20.57 -36.01
CA LEU A 359 -6.85 -21.37 -36.27
C LEU A 359 -6.57 -22.55 -37.21
N LEU A 360 -5.82 -22.32 -38.29
CA LEU A 360 -5.54 -23.33 -39.31
C LEU A 360 -4.46 -24.33 -38.88
N GLU A 361 -3.54 -23.92 -38.00
CA GLU A 361 -2.43 -24.76 -37.52
C GLU A 361 -2.82 -25.60 -36.29
N ASP A 362 -3.57 -25.02 -35.36
CA ASP A 362 -3.99 -25.63 -34.10
C ASP A 362 -5.41 -25.17 -33.72
N LEU A 363 -6.41 -25.76 -34.37
CA LEU A 363 -7.83 -25.52 -34.12
C LEU A 363 -8.20 -25.69 -32.62
N GLU A 364 -7.68 -26.72 -31.97
CA GLU A 364 -8.04 -27.02 -30.57
C GLU A 364 -7.44 -26.01 -29.59
N GLY A 365 -6.17 -25.67 -29.77
CA GLY A 365 -5.48 -24.63 -29.02
C GLY A 365 -6.10 -23.27 -29.22
N PHE A 366 -6.43 -22.91 -30.47
CA PHE A 366 -7.12 -21.67 -30.80
C PHE A 366 -8.50 -21.58 -30.11
N CYS A 367 -9.33 -22.61 -30.21
CA CYS A 367 -10.63 -22.64 -29.52
C CYS A 367 -10.47 -22.59 -27.99
N ARG A 368 -9.44 -23.24 -27.44
CA ARG A 368 -9.12 -23.17 -26.01
C ARG A 368 -8.75 -21.74 -25.61
N LYS A 369 -7.98 -21.06 -26.45
CA LYS A 369 -7.56 -19.67 -26.23
C LYS A 369 -8.77 -18.72 -26.24
N LEU A 370 -9.66 -18.83 -27.22
CA LEU A 370 -10.90 -18.04 -27.27
C LEU A 370 -11.74 -18.21 -25.99
N ARG A 371 -11.88 -19.45 -25.50
CA ARG A 371 -12.61 -19.74 -24.25
C ARG A 371 -11.96 -19.13 -23.00
N GLN A 372 -10.63 -19.04 -22.98
CA GLN A 372 -9.87 -18.49 -21.85
C GLN A 372 -9.94 -16.96 -21.83
N VAL A 373 -9.79 -16.34 -22.99
CA VAL A 373 -9.71 -14.88 -23.12
C VAL A 373 -11.09 -14.24 -23.00
N ASN A 374 -12.14 -14.87 -23.52
CA ASN A 374 -13.48 -14.29 -23.50
C ASN A 374 -14.36 -14.90 -22.39
N PRO A 375 -14.61 -14.16 -21.28
CA PRO A 375 -15.45 -14.64 -20.20
C PRO A 375 -16.94 -14.68 -20.55
N PHE A 376 -17.38 -14.05 -21.64
CA PHE A 376 -18.78 -13.83 -22.01
C PHE A 376 -19.40 -14.93 -22.91
N PHE A 377 -18.63 -15.98 -23.24
CA PHE A 377 -19.20 -17.19 -23.82
C PHE A 377 -20.07 -17.93 -22.79
N THR A 378 -21.31 -18.26 -23.17
CA THR A 378 -22.16 -19.14 -22.35
C THR A 378 -21.56 -20.56 -22.27
N SER A 379 -21.96 -21.34 -21.27
CA SER A 379 -21.50 -22.73 -21.12
C SER A 379 -21.75 -23.57 -22.38
N GLN A 380 -22.90 -23.38 -23.03
CA GLN A 380 -23.24 -24.06 -24.29
C GLN A 380 -22.35 -23.57 -25.44
N ALA A 381 -22.13 -22.27 -25.57
CA ALA A 381 -21.23 -21.71 -26.60
C ALA A 381 -19.80 -22.23 -26.44
N ARG A 382 -19.29 -22.32 -25.21
CA ARG A 382 -17.96 -22.88 -24.92
C ARG A 382 -17.83 -24.34 -25.36
N ALA A 383 -18.86 -25.15 -25.10
CA ALA A 383 -18.89 -26.57 -25.47
C ALA A 383 -18.95 -26.77 -26.99
N SER A 384 -19.72 -25.92 -27.68
CA SER A 384 -19.97 -26.05 -29.12
C SER A 384 -18.93 -25.38 -30.01
N LEU A 385 -18.06 -24.52 -29.45
CA LEU A 385 -17.11 -23.70 -30.21
C LEU A 385 -16.25 -24.52 -31.18
N THR A 386 -15.61 -25.58 -30.69
CA THR A 386 -14.72 -26.41 -31.53
C THR A 386 -15.49 -27.07 -32.67
N THR A 387 -16.73 -27.52 -32.42
CA THR A 387 -17.59 -28.14 -33.45
C THR A 387 -17.99 -27.13 -34.52
N VAL A 388 -18.34 -25.91 -34.12
CA VAL A 388 -18.67 -24.81 -35.05
C VAL A 388 -17.46 -24.50 -35.94
N MET A 389 -16.28 -24.29 -35.35
CA MET A 389 -15.07 -23.95 -36.10
C MET A 389 -14.65 -25.08 -37.04
N ARG A 390 -14.71 -26.34 -36.59
CA ARG A 390 -14.42 -27.49 -37.45
C ARG A 390 -15.39 -27.60 -38.62
N THR A 391 -16.69 -27.36 -38.37
CA THR A 391 -17.71 -27.40 -39.42
C THR A 391 -17.46 -26.31 -40.45
N LEU A 392 -17.14 -25.08 -40.01
CA LEU A 392 -16.78 -23.99 -40.90
C LEU A 392 -15.60 -24.37 -41.81
N LEU A 393 -14.52 -24.91 -41.25
CA LEU A 393 -13.34 -25.30 -42.03
C LEU A 393 -13.64 -26.44 -43.03
N ASN A 394 -14.53 -27.37 -42.67
CA ASN A 394 -14.96 -28.47 -43.54
C ASN A 394 -15.89 -28.02 -44.68
N LEU A 395 -16.51 -26.85 -44.57
CA LEU A 395 -17.30 -26.26 -45.66
C LEU A 395 -16.42 -25.66 -46.76
N GLU A 396 -15.09 -25.71 -46.60
CA GLU A 396 -14.09 -25.19 -47.55
C GLU A 396 -14.43 -23.77 -48.02
N PRO A 397 -14.38 -22.78 -47.11
CA PRO A 397 -14.72 -21.41 -47.46
C PRO A 397 -13.84 -20.91 -48.60
N GLU A 398 -14.42 -20.13 -49.52
CA GLU A 398 -13.71 -19.59 -50.70
C GLU A 398 -12.44 -18.84 -50.30
N GLU A 399 -12.51 -18.10 -49.19
CA GLU A 399 -11.37 -17.48 -48.53
C GLU A 399 -11.19 -18.08 -47.14
N GLN A 400 -10.01 -18.63 -46.87
CA GLN A 400 -9.67 -19.15 -45.55
C GLN A 400 -9.57 -17.98 -44.55
N PRO A 401 -10.16 -18.11 -43.34
CA PRO A 401 -10.07 -17.07 -42.34
C PRO A 401 -8.63 -17.00 -41.81
N THR A 402 -7.87 -15.97 -42.24
CA THR A 402 -6.49 -15.74 -41.81
C THR A 402 -6.36 -14.81 -40.60
N ASP A 403 -7.45 -14.15 -40.21
CA ASP A 403 -7.53 -13.30 -39.03
C ASP A 403 -8.90 -13.39 -38.34
N MET A 404 -9.10 -12.60 -37.28
CA MET A 404 -10.37 -12.59 -36.53
C MET A 404 -11.55 -12.00 -37.30
N TRP A 405 -11.31 -11.03 -38.19
CA TRP A 405 -12.38 -10.43 -39.00
C TRP A 405 -12.80 -11.37 -40.12
N GLY A 406 -11.86 -12.01 -40.80
CA GLY A 406 -12.11 -13.10 -41.75
C GLY A 406 -12.87 -14.25 -41.10
N LEU A 407 -12.52 -14.63 -39.86
CA LEU A 407 -13.27 -15.63 -39.10
C LEU A 407 -14.72 -15.20 -38.83
N PHE A 408 -14.92 -13.96 -38.39
CA PHE A 408 -16.25 -13.40 -38.17
C PHE A 408 -17.08 -13.39 -39.46
N THR A 409 -16.50 -12.93 -40.57
CA THR A 409 -17.15 -12.87 -41.88
C THR A 409 -17.55 -14.27 -42.35
N ALA A 410 -16.63 -15.23 -42.27
CA ALA A 410 -16.89 -16.61 -42.66
C ALA A 410 -18.00 -17.25 -41.80
N LEU A 411 -18.00 -17.03 -40.48
CA LEU A 411 -19.07 -17.54 -39.61
C LEU A 411 -20.46 -16.97 -39.94
N ASN A 412 -20.54 -15.72 -40.40
CA ASN A 412 -21.82 -15.13 -40.84
C ASN A 412 -22.24 -15.65 -42.22
N LEU A 413 -21.29 -15.79 -43.15
CA LEU A 413 -21.57 -16.26 -44.50
C LEU A 413 -22.13 -17.69 -44.49
N TYR A 414 -21.50 -18.58 -43.73
CA TYR A 414 -21.89 -19.99 -43.60
C TYR A 414 -22.83 -20.27 -42.43
N TYR A 415 -23.52 -19.24 -41.93
CA TYR A 415 -24.33 -19.32 -40.71
C TYR A 415 -25.38 -20.46 -40.75
N GLU A 416 -26.20 -20.50 -41.81
CA GLU A 416 -27.25 -21.51 -41.92
C GLU A 416 -26.68 -22.91 -42.17
N ASP A 417 -25.61 -23.06 -42.95
CA ASP A 417 -24.96 -24.35 -43.21
C ASP A 417 -24.37 -24.96 -41.94
N ILE A 418 -23.67 -24.15 -41.14
CA ILE A 418 -23.15 -24.55 -39.83
C ILE A 418 -24.31 -24.95 -38.92
N ARG A 419 -25.38 -24.16 -38.87
CA ARG A 419 -26.54 -24.43 -38.02
C ARG A 419 -27.24 -25.73 -38.41
N HIS A 420 -27.47 -25.97 -39.70
CA HIS A 420 -28.12 -27.18 -40.21
C HIS A 420 -27.27 -28.43 -39.95
N THR A 421 -25.96 -28.33 -40.16
CA THR A 421 -25.03 -29.46 -40.01
C THR A 421 -24.79 -29.81 -38.54
N THR A 422 -24.61 -28.81 -37.67
CA THR A 422 -24.32 -29.03 -36.25
C THR A 422 -25.57 -29.21 -35.39
N LYS A 423 -26.76 -28.82 -35.87
CA LYS A 423 -28.03 -28.77 -35.12
C LYS A 423 -27.95 -27.91 -33.84
N ILE A 424 -27.02 -26.96 -33.78
CA ILE A 424 -26.86 -26.05 -32.65
C ILE A 424 -28.00 -25.02 -32.63
N HIS A 425 -28.50 -24.70 -31.43
CA HIS A 425 -29.55 -23.70 -31.26
C HIS A 425 -29.11 -22.31 -31.74
N ARG A 426 -30.01 -21.57 -32.40
CA ARG A 426 -29.75 -20.23 -32.97
C ARG A 426 -29.09 -19.28 -31.97
N GLU A 427 -29.58 -19.26 -30.73
CA GLU A 427 -29.03 -18.39 -29.68
C GLU A 427 -27.58 -18.74 -29.30
N THR A 428 -27.22 -20.02 -29.33
CA THR A 428 -25.85 -20.46 -29.04
C THR A 428 -24.90 -20.04 -30.16
N LEU A 429 -25.30 -20.23 -31.42
CA LEU A 429 -24.50 -19.83 -32.57
C LEU A 429 -24.36 -18.29 -32.63
N ASN A 430 -25.44 -17.56 -32.41
CA ASN A 430 -25.41 -16.10 -32.29
C ASN A 430 -24.48 -15.62 -31.16
N ASN A 431 -24.50 -16.30 -30.01
CA ASN A 431 -23.57 -15.98 -28.92
C ASN A 431 -22.11 -16.21 -29.33
N ILE A 432 -21.81 -17.28 -30.07
CA ILE A 432 -20.46 -17.54 -30.58
C ILE A 432 -20.02 -16.41 -31.52
N ILE A 433 -20.83 -16.10 -32.53
CA ILE A 433 -20.51 -15.11 -33.57
C ILE A 433 -20.34 -13.72 -32.96
N ARG A 434 -21.24 -13.32 -32.06
CA ARG A 434 -21.12 -12.04 -31.34
C ARG A 434 -19.81 -11.94 -30.57
N ASN A 435 -19.43 -12.99 -29.85
CA ASN A 435 -18.20 -13.00 -29.08
C ASN A 435 -16.93 -13.05 -29.94
N VAL A 436 -16.98 -13.71 -31.10
CA VAL A 436 -15.89 -13.66 -32.10
C VAL A 436 -15.76 -12.26 -32.67
N ARG A 437 -16.88 -11.59 -32.97
CA ARG A 437 -16.90 -10.19 -33.39
C ARG A 437 -16.26 -9.27 -32.35
N ASN A 438 -16.65 -9.38 -31.08
CA ASN A 438 -16.06 -8.57 -30.00
C ASN A 438 -14.53 -8.77 -29.95
N LEU A 439 -14.05 -10.01 -30.05
CA LEU A 439 -12.61 -10.30 -30.08
C LEU A 439 -11.90 -9.75 -31.33
N ALA A 440 -12.58 -9.70 -32.47
CA ALA A 440 -12.08 -9.06 -33.69
C ALA A 440 -11.98 -7.53 -33.51
N GLU A 441 -12.99 -6.92 -32.90
CA GLU A 441 -13.01 -5.47 -32.58
C GLU A 441 -11.90 -5.09 -31.58
N TRP A 442 -11.54 -5.97 -30.65
CA TRP A 442 -10.40 -5.74 -29.75
C TRP A 442 -9.06 -5.68 -30.51
N GLY A 443 -8.95 -6.34 -31.67
CA GLY A 443 -7.76 -6.30 -32.52
C GLY A 443 -6.49 -6.92 -31.90
N ILE A 444 -6.58 -7.65 -30.80
CA ILE A 444 -5.41 -8.18 -30.06
C ILE A 444 -4.88 -9.51 -30.62
N PHE A 445 -5.52 -10.08 -31.65
CA PHE A 445 -5.08 -11.31 -32.30
C PHE A 445 -4.35 -11.01 -33.61
N GLY A 446 -3.35 -11.81 -33.98
CA GLY A 446 -2.72 -11.69 -35.30
C GLY A 446 -1.87 -10.44 -35.47
N VAL A 447 -1.39 -9.85 -34.37
CA VAL A 447 -0.65 -8.58 -34.44
C VAL A 447 0.80 -8.86 -34.83
N GLU A 448 1.31 -8.17 -35.83
CA GLU A 448 2.69 -8.35 -36.31
C GLU A 448 3.58 -7.15 -35.97
N LEU A 449 4.83 -7.44 -35.59
CA LEU A 449 5.93 -6.48 -35.48
C LEU A 449 7.23 -7.14 -35.96
N ASP A 450 8.11 -6.39 -36.60
CA ASP A 450 9.36 -6.91 -37.18
C ASP A 450 9.13 -8.10 -38.14
N GLY A 451 7.99 -8.11 -38.85
CA GLY A 451 7.59 -9.19 -39.75
C GLY A 451 7.34 -10.53 -39.05
N LYS A 452 7.03 -10.50 -37.75
CA LYS A 452 6.67 -11.67 -36.96
C LYS A 452 5.43 -11.37 -36.14
N GLU A 453 4.59 -12.38 -36.01
CA GLU A 453 3.46 -12.31 -35.09
C GLU A 453 3.95 -12.17 -33.64
N VAL A 454 3.35 -11.22 -32.93
CA VAL A 454 3.56 -10.96 -31.52
C VAL A 454 2.75 -11.97 -30.73
N GLY A 455 3.45 -12.73 -29.89
CA GLY A 455 2.83 -13.75 -29.06
C GLY A 455 2.59 -13.31 -27.63
N GLU A 456 2.08 -14.27 -26.84
CA GLU A 456 2.01 -14.11 -25.39
C GLU A 456 3.41 -14.24 -24.78
N ALA A 457 3.88 -13.19 -24.12
CA ALA A 457 5.13 -13.28 -23.37
C ALA A 457 4.99 -14.28 -22.19
N PRO A 458 5.97 -15.17 -21.97
CA PRO A 458 5.94 -16.06 -20.81
C PRO A 458 6.00 -15.25 -19.51
N MET A 459 5.20 -15.66 -18.51
CA MET A 459 5.12 -14.96 -17.22
C MET A 459 6.46 -14.83 -16.48
N GLY A 460 7.45 -15.68 -16.79
CA GLY A 460 8.81 -15.55 -16.25
C GLY A 460 9.57 -14.31 -16.76
N LEU A 461 9.20 -13.76 -17.92
CA LEU A 461 9.71 -12.47 -18.38
C LEU A 461 9.01 -11.31 -17.67
N CYS A 462 7.72 -11.47 -17.37
CA CYS A 462 6.88 -10.45 -16.74
C CYS A 462 7.00 -10.41 -15.21
N ILE A 463 7.52 -11.45 -14.55
CA ILE A 463 7.60 -11.50 -13.09
C ILE A 463 9.06 -11.69 -12.67
N GLU A 464 9.65 -10.64 -12.12
CA GLU A 464 11.03 -10.63 -11.61
C GLU A 464 11.06 -10.02 -10.21
N GLY A 465 11.87 -10.61 -9.31
CA GLY A 465 12.05 -10.09 -7.96
C GLY A 465 12.71 -8.71 -7.95
N GLY A 466 12.20 -7.79 -7.14
CA GLY A 466 12.70 -6.43 -7.06
C GLY A 466 12.45 -5.61 -8.33
N VAL A 467 11.42 -5.97 -9.10
CA VAL A 467 10.96 -5.25 -10.29
C VAL A 467 9.46 -5.02 -10.22
N LEU A 468 9.04 -3.80 -10.59
CA LEU A 468 7.64 -3.49 -10.83
C LEU A 468 7.31 -3.83 -12.28
N THR A 469 6.31 -4.66 -12.51
CA THR A 469 5.75 -4.91 -13.84
C THR A 469 4.36 -4.33 -13.92
N CYS A 470 4.17 -3.38 -14.82
CA CYS A 470 2.88 -2.75 -15.09
C CYS A 470 2.29 -3.35 -16.36
N VAL A 471 1.04 -3.80 -16.29
CA VAL A 471 0.23 -4.14 -17.45
C VAL A 471 -0.54 -2.88 -17.82
N ASP A 472 -0.19 -2.29 -18.97
CA ASP A 472 -0.74 -1.03 -19.43
C ASP A 472 -2.08 -1.27 -20.13
N LEU A 473 -3.16 -1.25 -19.35
CA LEU A 473 -4.51 -1.52 -19.84
C LEU A 473 -5.08 -0.35 -20.63
N SER A 474 -4.51 0.86 -20.54
CA SER A 474 -5.09 2.04 -21.20
C SER A 474 -4.96 1.98 -22.73
N ILE A 475 -4.12 1.10 -23.28
CA ILE A 475 -4.07 0.85 -24.73
C ILE A 475 -5.37 0.18 -25.21
N LEU A 476 -5.98 -0.65 -24.36
CA LEU A 476 -7.28 -1.26 -24.62
C LEU A 476 -8.33 -0.22 -24.23
N GLU A 477 -8.67 0.69 -25.13
CA GLU A 477 -9.49 1.89 -24.85
C GLU A 477 -10.83 1.56 -24.12
N ASP A 478 -11.44 0.41 -24.44
CA ASP A 478 -12.73 -0.02 -23.89
C ASP A 478 -12.64 -0.89 -22.61
N LEU A 479 -13.64 -0.79 -21.74
CA LEU A 479 -13.68 -1.53 -20.46
C LEU A 479 -13.78 -3.06 -20.64
N GLU A 480 -14.49 -3.52 -21.66
CA GLU A 480 -14.69 -4.94 -21.94
C GLU A 480 -13.37 -5.66 -22.26
N PRO A 481 -12.55 -5.21 -23.24
CA PRO A 481 -11.24 -5.80 -23.49
C PRO A 481 -10.28 -5.65 -22.30
N GLN A 482 -10.30 -4.53 -21.57
CA GLN A 482 -9.49 -4.38 -20.36
C GLN A 482 -9.81 -5.46 -19.32
N SER A 483 -11.10 -5.70 -19.07
CA SER A 483 -11.57 -6.68 -18.08
C SER A 483 -11.19 -8.11 -18.48
N ALA A 484 -11.37 -8.45 -19.75
CA ALA A 484 -11.01 -9.75 -20.29
C ALA A 484 -9.49 -10.00 -20.22
N PHE A 485 -8.69 -9.00 -20.63
CA PHE A 485 -7.23 -9.09 -20.58
C PHE A 485 -6.70 -9.17 -19.15
N LEU A 486 -7.28 -8.40 -18.22
CA LEU A 486 -6.96 -8.44 -16.79
C LEU A 486 -7.20 -9.84 -16.21
N ILE A 487 -8.37 -10.44 -16.46
CA ILE A 487 -8.69 -11.79 -15.96
C ILE A 487 -7.70 -12.81 -16.53
N HIS A 488 -7.41 -12.72 -17.83
CA HIS A 488 -6.45 -13.59 -18.50
C HIS A 488 -5.04 -13.49 -17.89
N MET A 489 -4.55 -12.27 -17.67
CA MET A 489 -3.23 -12.03 -17.07
C MET A 489 -3.16 -12.51 -15.62
N LEU A 490 -4.22 -12.32 -14.82
CA LEU A 490 -4.28 -12.83 -13.46
C LEU A 490 -4.27 -14.37 -13.40
N ASP A 491 -5.01 -15.04 -14.29
CA ASP A 491 -5.00 -16.52 -14.38
C ASP A 491 -3.60 -17.03 -14.72
N LYS A 492 -2.95 -16.44 -15.73
CA LYS A 492 -1.57 -16.79 -16.10
C LYS A 492 -0.58 -16.58 -14.93
N ALA A 493 -0.68 -15.45 -14.23
CA ALA A 493 0.16 -15.16 -13.07
C ALA A 493 -0.08 -16.16 -11.92
N PHE A 494 -1.33 -16.54 -11.67
CA PHE A 494 -1.69 -17.52 -10.65
C PHE A 494 -1.12 -18.91 -10.96
N TRP A 495 -1.29 -19.38 -12.20
CA TRP A 495 -0.73 -20.66 -12.64
C TRP A 495 0.80 -20.67 -12.60
N TRP A 496 1.43 -19.59 -13.03
CA TRP A 496 2.88 -19.42 -12.91
C TRP A 496 3.33 -19.55 -11.45
N LYS A 497 2.69 -18.81 -10.54
CA LYS A 497 2.98 -18.87 -9.09
C LYS A 497 2.82 -20.28 -8.53
N ARG A 498 1.78 -21.01 -8.93
CA ARG A 498 1.53 -22.39 -8.49
C ARG A 498 2.65 -23.34 -8.98
N ARG A 499 3.05 -23.24 -10.25
CA ARG A 499 4.12 -24.05 -10.83
C ARG A 499 5.48 -23.74 -10.21
N SER A 500 5.80 -22.47 -10.00
CA SER A 500 7.05 -22.04 -9.37
C SER A 500 7.20 -22.59 -7.94
N ARG A 501 6.09 -22.66 -7.18
CA ARG A 501 6.08 -23.28 -5.84
C ARG A 501 6.29 -24.79 -5.85
N GLN A 502 5.80 -25.49 -6.87
CA GLN A 502 6.02 -26.94 -7.00
C GLN A 502 7.50 -27.22 -7.27
N LYS A 503 8.10 -26.50 -8.23
CA LYS A 503 9.54 -26.62 -8.52
C LYS A 503 10.42 -26.33 -7.31
N ALA A 504 10.09 -25.30 -6.53
CA ALA A 504 10.83 -24.94 -5.31
C ALA A 504 10.66 -25.93 -4.13
N ARG A 505 9.74 -26.90 -4.23
CA ARG A 505 9.61 -28.00 -3.26
C ARG A 505 10.34 -29.27 -3.70
N GLU A 506 10.61 -29.39 -5.00
CA GLU A 506 11.31 -30.51 -5.63
C GLU A 506 12.82 -30.28 -5.73
N THR A 507 13.26 -29.03 -5.53
CA THR A 507 14.66 -28.60 -5.37
C THR A 507 14.91 -28.28 -3.91
#